data_AF-A0A3C0FEA9-F1
#
_entry.id   AF-A0A3C0FEA9-F1
#
_cell.length_a   1.000
_cell.length_b   1.000
_cell.length_c   1.000
_cell.angle_alpha   90.00
_cell.angle_beta   90.00
_cell.angle_gamma   90.00
#
_symmetry.space_group_name_H-M   'P 1'
#
loop_
_entity.id
_entity.type
_entity.pdbx_description
1 polymer ?
#
loop_
_entity_poly.entity_id
_entity_poly.type
_entity_poly.pdbx_seq_one_letter_code
_entity_poly.pdbx_strand_id
1 'polypeptide(L)' 'MMAVMDVGQKKGAPRDWEDTLERIRGVLSVRVVMKGDQVAAVQALARAGRHPKQLTRDIVSVLLARHGVDLDPKLVTV' A
#
# COMPACT_ATOMS: atom_id res chain seq x y z
N MET A 1 8.99 -18.35 22.29
CA MET A 1 9.86 -17.51 21.43
C MET A 1 9.36 -17.66 20.01
N MET A 2 8.45 -16.77 19.59
CA MET A 2 7.78 -16.85 18.29
C MET A 2 8.67 -16.11 17.31
N ALA A 3 9.30 -16.83 16.37
CA ALA A 3 10.13 -16.24 15.34
C ALA A 3 9.26 -15.30 14.51
N VAL A 4 9.60 -14.02 14.54
CA VAL A 4 9.12 -13.03 13.59
C VAL A 4 9.44 -13.58 12.19
N MET A 5 8.38 -14.00 11.49
CA MET A 5 8.49 -14.45 10.12
C MET A 5 8.99 -13.27 9.30
N ASP A 6 10.13 -13.46 8.65
CA ASP A 6 10.64 -12.59 7.61
C ASP A 6 9.55 -12.50 6.54
N VAL A 7 8.82 -11.38 6.52
CA VAL A 7 7.79 -11.10 5.51
C VAL A 7 8.52 -10.75 4.22
N GLY A 8 9.09 -11.78 3.60
CA GLY A 8 9.60 -11.72 2.24
C GLY A 8 8.47 -11.21 1.35
N GLN A 9 8.68 -10.03 0.77
CA GLN A 9 7.74 -9.34 -0.11
C GLN A 9 7.12 -10.36 -1.09
N LYS A 10 5.82 -10.63 -0.94
CA LYS A 10 5.08 -11.52 -1.84
C LYS A 10 5.08 -10.93 -3.25
N LYS A 11 5.38 -11.76 -4.26
CA LYS A 11 5.17 -11.42 -5.69
C LYS A 11 3.68 -11.20 -5.95
N GLY A 12 3.22 -9.96 -5.83
CA GLY A 12 1.97 -9.49 -6.41
C GLY A 12 2.27 -8.60 -7.60
N ALA A 13 1.45 -8.67 -8.66
CA ALA A 13 1.58 -7.70 -9.73
C ALA A 13 1.17 -6.32 -9.18
N PRO A 14 1.96 -5.25 -9.41
CA PRO A 14 1.64 -3.91 -8.90
C PRO A 14 0.20 -3.47 -9.20
N ARG A 15 -0.32 -3.91 -10.35
CA ARG A 15 -1.70 -3.65 -10.78
C ARG A 15 -2.77 -4.28 -9.87
N ASP A 16 -2.55 -5.49 -9.34
CA ASP A 16 -3.49 -6.14 -8.42
C ASP A 16 -3.58 -5.38 -7.09
N TRP A 17 -2.46 -4.77 -6.67
CA TRP A 17 -2.41 -3.93 -5.48
C TRP A 17 -3.11 -2.60 -5.72
N GLU A 18 -2.86 -1.96 -6.86
CA GLU A 18 -3.56 -0.74 -7.30
C GLU A 18 -5.07 -0.97 -7.33
N ASP A 19 -5.56 -2.01 -8.02
CA ASP A 19 -6.98 -2.38 -8.10
C ASP A 19 -7.60 -2.63 -6.72
N THR A 20 -6.81 -3.13 -5.77
CA THR A 20 -7.24 -3.35 -4.39
C THR A 20 -7.34 -2.04 -3.62
N LEU A 21 -6.34 -1.15 -3.76
CA LEU A 21 -6.24 0.11 -3.03
C LEU A 21 -7.23 1.16 -3.55
N GLU A 22 -7.56 1.14 -4.85
CA GLU A 22 -8.58 2.00 -5.44
C GLU A 22 -10.00 1.73 -4.89
N ARG A 23 -10.22 0.56 -4.26
CA ARG A 23 -11.48 0.24 -3.56
C ARG A 23 -11.59 0.87 -2.17
N ILE A 24 -10.51 1.47 -1.65
CA ILE A 24 -10.56 2.19 -0.37
C ILE A 24 -11.44 3.43 -0.55
N ARG A 25 -12.39 3.61 0.38
CA ARG A 25 -13.33 4.73 0.32
C ARG A 25 -12.60 6.07 0.25
N GLY A 26 -12.87 6.83 -0.80
CA GLY A 26 -12.31 8.16 -1.01
C GLY A 26 -10.97 8.19 -1.75
N VAL A 27 -10.43 7.04 -2.17
CA VAL A 27 -9.35 6.96 -3.15
C VAL A 27 -9.94 7.15 -4.55
N LEU A 28 -9.25 7.93 -5.39
CA LEU A 28 -9.60 8.17 -6.78
C LEU A 28 -8.74 7.32 -7.72
N SER A 29 -7.46 7.22 -7.43
CA SER A 29 -6.53 6.33 -8.14
C SER A 29 -5.29 6.06 -7.30
N VAL A 30 -4.61 4.95 -7.56
CA VAL A 30 -3.32 4.62 -6.94
C VAL A 30 -2.32 4.16 -7.98
N ARG A 31 -1.07 4.55 -7.79
CA ARG A 31 0.08 4.03 -8.53
C ARG A 31 1.10 3.45 -7.57
N VAL A 32 1.51 2.21 -7.83
CA VAL A 32 2.60 1.54 -7.13
C VAL A 32 3.84 1.57 -8.03
N VAL A 33 4.93 2.15 -7.51
CA VAL A 33 6.22 2.20 -8.19
C VAL A 33 7.11 1.12 -7.61
N MET A 34 7.57 0.20 -8.46
CA MET A 34 8.50 -0.87 -8.08
C MET A 34 9.92 -0.54 -8.52
N LYS A 35 10.90 -0.94 -7.71
CA LYS A 35 12.33 -0.98 -8.05
C LYS A 35 12.83 -2.41 -7.89
N GLY A 36 12.79 -3.18 -8.97
CA GLY A 36 12.94 -4.63 -8.90
C GLY A 36 11.78 -5.25 -8.13
N ASP A 37 12.07 -6.05 -7.12
CA ASP A 37 11.06 -6.71 -6.27
C ASP A 37 10.64 -5.89 -5.04
N GLN A 38 11.13 -4.65 -4.91
CA GLN A 38 10.80 -3.77 -3.77
C GLN A 38 9.87 -2.63 -4.18
N VAL A 39 8.95 -2.28 -3.27
CA VAL A 39 8.12 -1.08 -3.40
C VAL A 39 9.00 0.15 -3.18
N ALA A 40 9.11 0.99 -4.20
CA ALA A 40 9.84 2.25 -4.11
C ALA A 40 8.95 3.42 -3.68
N ALA A 41 7.68 3.41 -4.11
CA ALA A 41 6.70 4.42 -3.71
C ALA A 41 5.26 3.94 -3.95
N VAL A 42 4.34 4.51 -3.19
CA VAL A 42 2.90 4.42 -3.45
C VAL A 42 2.34 5.84 -3.53
N GLN A 43 1.74 6.18 -4.66
CA GLN A 43 1.14 7.49 -4.90
C GLN A 43 -0.37 7.29 -4.98
N ALA A 44 -1.11 7.89 -4.05
CA ALA A 44 -2.55 7.83 -4.02
C ALA A 44 -3.13 9.22 -4.31
N LEU A 45 -4.12 9.30 -5.18
CA LEU A 45 -4.94 10.49 -5.33
C LEU A 45 -6.21 10.29 -4.50
N ALA A 46 -6.52 11.23 -3.62
CA ALA A 46 -7.68 11.14 -2.73
C ALA A 46 -8.71 12.26 -2.98
N ARG A 47 -9.98 11.96 -2.69
CA ARG A 47 -11.02 12.99 -2.60
C ARG A 47 -10.72 13.96 -1.45
N ALA A 48 -11.10 15.22 -1.63
CA ALA A 48 -11.07 16.22 -0.58
C ALA A 48 -11.83 15.73 0.68
N GLY A 49 -11.30 16.08 1.86
CA GLY A 49 -11.88 15.68 3.15
C GLY A 49 -11.36 14.35 3.72
N ARG A 50 -10.52 13.60 2.98
CA ARG A 50 -9.77 12.47 3.56
C ARG A 50 -8.52 12.99 4.27
N HIS A 51 -8.37 12.61 5.54
CA HIS A 51 -7.16 12.95 6.30
C HIS A 51 -5.97 12.12 5.78
N PRO A 52 -4.86 12.74 5.30
CA PRO A 52 -3.75 12.02 4.67
C PRO A 52 -3.20 10.88 5.53
N LYS A 53 -2.96 11.13 6.83
CA LYS A 53 -2.45 10.10 7.75
C LYS A 53 -3.39 8.91 7.92
N GLN A 54 -4.71 9.13 7.86
CA GLN A 54 -5.67 8.04 7.96
C GLN A 54 -5.64 7.21 6.68
N LEU A 55 -5.59 7.88 5.52
CA LEU A 55 -5.50 7.17 4.25
C LEU A 55 -4.21 6.37 4.11
N THR A 56 -3.06 6.93 4.53
CA THR A 56 -1.79 6.21 4.59
C THR A 56 -1.91 4.95 5.44
N ARG A 57 -2.55 5.02 6.62
CA ARG A 57 -2.77 3.84 7.48
C ARG A 57 -3.67 2.80 6.82
N ASP A 58 -4.73 3.24 6.15
CA ASP A 58 -5.65 2.34 5.45
C ASP A 58 -4.90 1.61 4.30
N ILE A 59 -4.07 2.32 3.53
CA ILE A 59 -3.23 1.74 2.47
C ILE A 59 -2.29 0.67 3.02
N VAL A 60 -1.50 1.01 4.05
CA VAL A 60 -0.56 0.07 4.69
C VAL A 60 -1.29 -1.15 5.24
N SER A 61 -2.42 -0.94 5.92
CA SER A 61 -3.21 -2.03 6.50
C SER A 61 -3.77 -2.96 5.43
N VAL A 62 -4.24 -2.42 4.29
CA VAL A 62 -4.77 -3.23 3.19
C VAL A 62 -3.67 -4.04 2.51
N LEU A 63 -2.52 -3.43 2.24
CA LEU A 63 -1.36 -4.14 1.65
C LEU A 63 -0.86 -5.26 2.55
N LEU A 64 -0.74 -5.00 3.85
CA LEU A 64 -0.32 -6.02 4.82
C LEU A 64 -1.34 -7.15 4.91
N ALA A 65 -2.63 -6.83 5.10
CA ALA A 65 -3.66 -7.83 5.36
C ALA A 65 -4.02 -8.68 4.13
N ARG A 66 -4.06 -8.07 2.93
CA ARG A 66 -4.50 -8.76 1.71
C ARG A 66 -3.35 -9.34 0.91
N HIS A 67 -2.20 -8.68 0.92
CA HIS A 67 -1.07 -9.02 0.05
C HIS A 67 0.16 -9.46 0.85
N GLY A 68 0.16 -9.34 2.18
CA GLY A 68 1.32 -9.67 3.00
C GLY A 68 2.50 -8.75 2.73
N VAL A 69 2.25 -7.51 2.30
CA VAL A 69 3.28 -6.51 2.01
C VAL A 69 3.40 -5.58 3.22
N ASP A 70 4.52 -5.67 3.92
CA ASP A 70 4.88 -4.69 4.95
C ASP A 70 5.48 -3.46 4.26
N LEU A 71 4.76 -2.34 4.31
CA LEU A 71 5.10 -1.09 3.63
C LEU A 71 5.44 -0.01 4.65
N ASP A 72 6.62 0.61 4.52
CA ASP A 72 6.95 1.80 5.30
C ASP A 72 5.95 2.93 4.97
N PRO A 73 5.21 3.47 5.95
CA PRO A 73 4.28 4.58 5.75
C PRO A 73 4.88 5.81 5.08
N LYS A 74 6.21 6.02 5.15
CA LYS A 74 6.93 7.12 4.49
C LYS A 74 6.97 7.00 2.97
N LEU A 75 6.73 5.82 2.43
CA LEU A 75 6.69 5.57 0.99
C LEU A 75 5.33 5.93 0.37
N VAL A 76 4.34 6.25 1.20
CA VAL A 76 3.00 6.63 0.75
C VAL A 76 2.89 8.15 0.64
N THR A 77 2.57 8.62 -0.56
CA THR A 77 2.21 10.02 -0.83
C THR A 77 0.72 10.07 -1.19
N VAL A 78 -0.02 11.00 -0.57
CA VAL A 78 -1.47 11.21 -0.73
C VAL A 78 -1.73 12.63 -1.22
#